data_AF-A0A9D3MED5-F1
#
_entry.id   AF-A0A9D3MED5-F1
#
_cell.length_a   1.000
_cell.length_b   1.000
_cell.length_c   1.000
_cell.angle_alpha   90.00
_cell.angle_beta   90.00
_cell.angle_gamma   90.00
#
_symmetry.space_group_name_H-M   'P 1'
#
loop_
_entity.id
_entity.type
_entity.pdbx_description
1 polymer ?
#
loop_
_entity_poly.entity_id
_entity_poly.type
_entity_poly.pdbx_seq_one_letter_code
_entity_poly.pdbx_strand_id
1 'polypeptide(L)'
;MTDTQMKIFHILAFVWYAFVILSMAAKDGEPLPPGIFMYGGPWKYLTFLNLVLQMVFFGLAAACDFQSSLGKGMAKQRNLCKDLLFSVFAFPVGMFVVLLFWVIFTYDRELVYPVSMDDFFPPWMNHAMHTLVLPFLLGEILIQPHKYPKTKNGLAALGIVGIAYLSWVVWIYLAVGIWVYPLLGLFSTPGIAGLFFCNMTIVTLLYLLGQTLNEQVWGYRAVNSTSSSGKRKTRVAD
;
A
#
# COMPACT_ATOMS: atom_id res chain seq x y z
N MET A 1 -5.25 -1.78 -23.44
CA MET A 1 -6.28 -1.29 -22.51
C MET A 1 -6.61 0.15 -22.90
N THR A 2 -7.87 0.55 -22.87
CA THR A 2 -8.29 1.90 -23.28
C THR A 2 -8.11 2.90 -22.11
N ASP A 3 -7.83 4.16 -22.44
CA ASP A 3 -7.71 5.28 -21.48
C ASP A 3 -8.92 5.37 -20.52
N THR A 4 -10.12 5.06 -21.04
CA THR A 4 -11.36 5.01 -20.26
C THR A 4 -11.35 3.93 -19.17
N GLN A 5 -10.78 2.75 -19.43
CA GLN A 5 -10.76 1.66 -18.44
C GLN A 5 -9.86 2.00 -17.24
N MET A 6 -8.73 2.66 -17.49
CA MET A 6 -7.81 3.12 -16.45
C MET A 6 -8.48 4.17 -15.54
N LYS A 7 -9.15 5.16 -16.15
CA LYS A 7 -9.92 6.19 -15.44
C LYS A 7 -10.99 5.60 -14.52
N ILE A 8 -11.78 4.67 -15.05
CA ILE A 8 -12.82 3.99 -14.29
C ILE A 8 -12.20 3.24 -13.11
N PHE A 9 -11.10 2.52 -13.33
CA PHE A 9 -10.41 1.79 -12.26
C PHE A 9 -9.93 2.71 -11.14
N HIS A 10 -9.20 3.79 -11.45
CA HIS A 10 -8.69 4.70 -10.41
C HIS A 10 -9.83 5.37 -9.61
N ILE A 11 -10.92 5.78 -10.28
CA ILE A 11 -12.09 6.35 -9.59
C ILE A 11 -12.74 5.32 -8.68
N LEU A 12 -12.98 4.10 -9.17
CA LEU A 12 -13.60 3.04 -8.38
C LEU A 12 -12.73 2.67 -7.17
N ALA A 13 -11.41 2.57 -7.35
CA ALA A 13 -10.47 2.33 -6.26
C ALA A 13 -10.48 3.47 -5.24
N PHE A 14 -10.45 4.72 -5.69
CA PHE A 14 -10.53 5.89 -4.80
C PHE A 14 -11.83 5.89 -3.98
N VAL A 15 -12.98 5.72 -4.64
CA VAL A 15 -14.29 5.66 -3.99
C VAL A 15 -14.36 4.49 -3.01
N TRP A 16 -13.80 3.33 -3.37
CA TRP A 16 -13.74 2.17 -2.50
C TRP A 16 -12.96 2.47 -1.21
N TYR A 17 -11.73 2.99 -1.31
CA TYR A 17 -10.96 3.30 -0.10
C TYR A 17 -11.57 4.42 0.73
N ALA A 18 -12.16 5.44 0.09
CA ALA A 18 -12.90 6.48 0.79
C ALA A 18 -14.10 5.90 1.54
N PHE A 19 -14.86 4.99 0.93
CA PHE A 19 -15.98 4.29 1.56
C PHE A 19 -15.53 3.46 2.77
N VAL A 20 -14.43 2.71 2.66
CA VAL A 20 -13.90 1.92 3.79
C VAL A 20 -13.48 2.83 4.94
N ILE A 21 -12.76 3.92 4.67
CA ILE A 21 -12.32 4.88 5.70
C ILE A 21 -13.53 5.55 6.36
N LEU A 22 -14.53 5.98 5.57
CA LEU A 22 -15.76 6.57 6.11
C LEU A 22 -16.56 5.58 6.96
N SER A 23 -16.60 4.30 6.55
CA SER A 23 -17.25 3.24 7.32
C SER A 23 -16.56 2.99 8.66
N MET A 24 -15.24 3.13 8.72
CA MET A 24 -14.48 3.07 9.97
C MET A 24 -14.74 4.31 10.83
N ALA A 25 -14.71 5.52 10.24
CA ALA A 25 -14.96 6.77 10.96
C ALA A 25 -16.38 6.85 11.52
N ALA A 26 -17.36 6.23 10.85
CA ALA A 26 -18.73 6.12 11.34
C ALA A 26 -18.86 5.35 12.67
N LYS A 27 -17.82 4.62 13.08
CA LYS A 27 -17.75 3.90 14.37
C LYS A 27 -17.11 4.73 15.48
N ASP A 28 -16.68 5.95 15.19
CA ASP A 28 -16.12 6.83 16.21
C ASP A 28 -17.16 7.11 17.31
N GLY A 29 -16.78 6.87 18.56
CA GLY A 29 -17.65 7.01 19.72
C GLY A 29 -18.38 5.74 20.15
N GLU A 30 -18.36 4.67 19.35
CA GLU A 30 -18.79 3.35 19.82
C GLU A 30 -17.83 2.83 20.91
N PRO A 31 -18.33 2.07 21.91
CA PRO A 31 -17.48 1.44 22.91
C PRO A 31 -16.44 0.53 22.25
N LEU A 32 -15.16 0.74 22.56
CA LEU A 32 -14.09 -0.08 22.01
C LEU A 32 -14.17 -1.52 22.55
N PRO A 33 -13.81 -2.53 21.74
CA PRO A 33 -13.72 -3.91 22.20
C PRO A 33 -12.78 -4.08 23.40
N PRO A 34 -13.03 -5.09 24.25
CA PRO A 34 -12.08 -5.49 25.29
C PRO A 34 -10.67 -5.70 24.73
N GLY A 35 -9.67 -5.14 25.42
CA GLY A 35 -8.27 -5.17 25.02
C GLY A 35 -7.83 -4.07 24.06
N ILE A 36 -8.76 -3.27 23.53
CA ILE A 36 -8.46 -2.14 22.64
C ILE A 36 -8.52 -0.83 23.43
N PHE A 37 -7.47 -0.01 23.28
CA PHE A 37 -7.34 1.27 24.00
C PHE A 37 -7.48 2.48 23.05
N MET A 38 -7.89 3.63 23.60
CA MET A 38 -8.19 4.85 22.82
C MET A 38 -6.95 5.60 22.31
N TYR A 39 -5.86 5.62 23.09
CA TYR A 39 -4.68 6.42 22.76
C TYR A 39 -4.11 6.06 21.38
N GLY A 40 -3.80 7.09 20.58
CA GLY A 40 -3.35 6.95 19.19
C GLY A 40 -4.47 6.65 18.18
N GLY A 41 -5.69 6.35 18.63
CA GLY A 41 -6.85 6.09 17.78
C GLY A 41 -6.58 5.02 16.70
N PRO A 42 -7.21 5.12 15.53
CA PRO A 42 -6.90 4.26 14.37
C PRO A 42 -5.47 4.46 13.83
N TRP A 43 -4.88 5.64 14.04
CA TRP A 43 -3.57 6.04 13.50
C TRP A 43 -2.39 5.24 14.04
N LYS A 44 -2.57 4.46 15.12
CA LYS A 44 -1.56 3.52 15.59
C LYS A 44 -1.42 2.29 14.70
N TYR A 45 -2.45 1.93 13.94
CA TYR A 45 -2.46 0.71 13.13
C TYR A 45 -1.94 0.97 11.72
N LEU A 46 -0.97 0.15 11.29
CA LEU A 46 -0.38 0.23 9.96
C LEU A 46 -1.44 -0.05 8.87
N THR A 47 -2.41 -0.91 9.16
CA THR A 47 -3.56 -1.17 8.28
C THR A 47 -4.30 0.12 7.95
N PHE A 48 -4.63 0.95 8.94
CA PHE A 48 -5.35 2.21 8.71
C PHE A 48 -4.48 3.21 7.94
N LEU A 49 -3.20 3.33 8.30
CA LEU A 49 -2.25 4.16 7.56
C LEU A 49 -2.13 3.72 6.08
N ASN A 50 -2.12 2.41 5.83
CA ASN A 50 -2.12 1.87 4.48
C ASN A 50 -3.41 2.22 3.73
N LEU A 51 -4.59 2.12 4.34
CA LEU A 51 -5.84 2.54 3.68
C LEU A 51 -5.80 4.00 3.24
N VAL A 52 -5.32 4.89 4.13
CA VAL A 52 -5.15 6.31 3.81
C VAL A 52 -4.15 6.48 2.65
N LEU A 53 -3.03 5.76 2.68
CA LEU A 53 -2.04 5.76 1.61
C LEU A 53 -2.64 5.30 0.26
N GLN A 54 -3.42 4.22 0.25
CA GLN A 54 -4.10 3.74 -0.97
C GLN A 54 -5.13 4.76 -1.46
N MET A 55 -5.94 5.34 -0.57
CA MET A 55 -6.91 6.38 -0.92
C MET A 55 -6.23 7.60 -1.54
N VAL A 56 -5.15 8.10 -0.92
CA VAL A 56 -4.39 9.25 -1.42
C VAL A 56 -3.77 8.93 -2.78
N PHE A 57 -3.21 7.73 -2.94
CA PHE A 57 -2.66 7.28 -4.22
C PHE A 57 -3.70 7.24 -5.33
N PHE A 58 -4.82 6.51 -5.13
CA PHE A 58 -5.85 6.39 -6.17
C PHE A 58 -6.57 7.71 -6.43
N GLY A 59 -6.72 8.57 -5.43
CA GLY A 59 -7.21 9.94 -5.60
C GLY A 59 -6.28 10.79 -6.47
N LEU A 60 -4.96 10.70 -6.23
CA LEU A 60 -3.96 11.36 -7.07
C LEU A 60 -3.95 10.80 -8.50
N ALA A 61 -4.06 9.47 -8.66
CA ALA A 61 -4.12 8.81 -9.95
C ALA A 61 -5.36 9.25 -10.74
N ALA A 62 -6.55 9.23 -10.11
CA ALA A 62 -7.78 9.73 -10.74
C ALA A 62 -7.65 11.21 -11.12
N ALA A 63 -7.11 12.06 -10.25
CA ALA A 63 -6.87 13.47 -10.56
C ALA A 63 -5.90 13.65 -11.75
N CYS A 64 -4.88 12.79 -11.88
CA CYS A 64 -3.96 12.82 -13.01
C CYS A 64 -4.67 12.58 -14.34
N ASP A 65 -5.62 11.65 -14.37
CA ASP A 65 -6.25 11.20 -15.60
C ASP A 65 -7.19 12.25 -16.22
N PHE A 66 -7.81 13.09 -15.39
CA PHE A 66 -8.70 14.16 -15.84
C PHE A 66 -7.95 15.46 -16.17
N GLN A 67 -6.72 15.61 -15.71
CA GLN A 67 -5.94 16.84 -15.86
C GLN A 67 -4.91 16.75 -17.00
N SER A 68 -5.24 16.05 -18.08
CA SER A 68 -4.41 15.99 -19.30
C SER A 68 -4.30 17.35 -20.02
N SER A 69 -5.15 18.33 -19.68
CA SER A 69 -5.14 19.69 -20.28
C SER A 69 -4.39 20.77 -19.47
N LEU A 70 -3.99 20.49 -18.22
CA LEU A 70 -3.33 21.48 -17.35
C LEU A 70 -1.81 21.42 -17.52
N GLY A 71 -1.26 22.22 -18.45
CA GLY A 71 0.16 22.63 -18.54
C GLY A 71 1.26 21.55 -18.41
N LYS A 72 2.12 21.43 -19.43
CA LYS A 72 3.18 20.39 -19.52
C LYS A 72 4.08 20.22 -18.26
N GLY A 73 4.37 21.30 -17.52
CA GLY A 73 5.21 21.25 -16.31
C GLY A 73 4.50 20.63 -15.09
N MET A 74 3.25 21.00 -14.85
CA MET A 74 2.44 20.50 -13.73
C MET A 74 2.11 19.02 -13.90
N ALA A 75 1.84 18.59 -15.14
CA ALA A 75 1.64 17.19 -15.49
C ALA A 75 2.87 16.31 -15.18
N LYS A 76 4.10 16.80 -15.44
CA LYS A 76 5.34 16.05 -15.18
C LYS A 76 5.56 15.81 -13.68
N GLN A 77 5.40 16.84 -12.85
CA GLN A 77 5.60 16.72 -11.41
C GLN A 77 4.55 15.81 -10.77
N ARG A 78 3.29 15.92 -11.21
CA ARG A 78 2.18 15.09 -10.73
C ARG A 78 2.39 13.61 -11.05
N ASN A 79 2.82 13.31 -12.28
CA ASN A 79 3.16 11.94 -12.69
C ASN A 79 4.35 11.38 -11.90
N LEU A 80 5.38 12.19 -11.62
CA LEU A 80 6.49 11.77 -10.77
C LEU A 80 6.04 11.50 -9.34
N CYS A 81 5.19 12.35 -8.76
CA CYS A 81 4.64 12.15 -7.42
C CYS A 81 3.84 10.85 -7.35
N LYS A 82 2.95 10.61 -8.33
CA LYS A 82 2.18 9.38 -8.46
C LYS A 82 3.08 8.14 -8.55
N ASP A 83 4.09 8.19 -9.41
CA ASP A 83 5.03 7.07 -9.59
C ASP A 83 5.82 6.78 -8.32
N LEU A 84 6.34 7.81 -7.64
CA LEU A 84 7.07 7.64 -6.38
C LEU A 84 6.14 7.14 -5.27
N LEU A 85 4.93 7.69 -5.15
CA LEU A 85 3.97 7.28 -4.14
C LEU A 85 3.58 5.82 -4.29
N PHE A 86 3.33 5.36 -5.52
CA PHE A 86 3.03 3.96 -5.79
C PHE A 86 4.23 3.05 -5.52
N SER A 87 5.34 3.31 -6.23
CA SER A 87 6.49 2.41 -6.28
C SER A 87 7.21 2.29 -4.95
N VAL A 88 7.32 3.39 -4.20
CA VAL A 88 8.05 3.44 -2.94
C VAL A 88 7.17 3.06 -1.76
N PHE A 89 5.88 3.45 -1.77
CA PHE A 89 5.02 3.29 -0.60
C PHE A 89 3.82 2.37 -0.86
N ALA A 90 2.89 2.77 -1.73
CA ALA A 90 1.58 2.11 -1.82
C ALA A 90 1.70 0.61 -2.15
N PHE A 91 2.57 0.24 -3.10
CA PHE A 91 2.79 -1.15 -3.46
C PHE A 91 3.49 -1.96 -2.34
N PRO A 92 4.74 -1.66 -1.93
CA PRO A 92 5.44 -2.49 -0.97
C PRO A 92 4.76 -2.51 0.41
N VAL A 93 4.24 -1.38 0.89
CA VAL A 93 3.55 -1.32 2.19
C VAL A 93 2.22 -2.03 2.15
N GLY A 94 1.43 -1.87 1.09
CA GLY A 94 0.14 -2.55 0.99
C GLY A 94 0.29 -4.06 0.83
N MET A 95 1.25 -4.53 0.03
CA MET A 95 1.60 -5.95 -0.04
C MET A 95 2.06 -6.48 1.33
N PHE A 96 2.86 -5.71 2.06
CA PHE A 96 3.34 -6.09 3.38
C PHE A 96 2.20 -6.22 4.39
N VAL A 97 1.26 -5.27 4.41
CA VAL A 97 0.08 -5.32 5.28
C VAL A 97 -0.76 -6.57 4.98
N VAL A 98 -1.04 -6.86 3.71
CA VAL A 98 -1.79 -8.06 3.30
C VAL A 98 -1.07 -9.32 3.81
N LEU A 99 0.21 -9.47 3.49
CA LEU A 99 0.97 -10.68 3.80
C LEU A 99 1.13 -10.89 5.30
N LEU A 100 1.60 -9.86 6.02
CA LEU A 100 1.85 -9.96 7.45
C LEU A 100 0.55 -10.23 8.20
N PHE A 101 -0.54 -9.54 7.84
CA PHE A 101 -1.84 -9.75 8.48
C PHE A 101 -2.30 -11.19 8.30
N TRP A 102 -2.40 -11.72 7.08
CA TRP A 102 -2.95 -13.05 6.86
C TRP A 102 -2.06 -14.16 7.41
N VAL A 103 -0.74 -14.00 7.38
CA VAL A 103 0.19 -14.95 8.00
C VAL A 103 -0.04 -15.03 9.51
N ILE A 104 -0.11 -13.88 10.20
CA ILE A 104 -0.33 -13.89 11.65
C ILE A 104 -1.77 -14.31 11.97
N PHE A 105 -2.76 -13.79 11.25
CA PHE A 105 -4.17 -14.10 11.47
C PHE A 105 -4.47 -15.60 11.36
N THR A 106 -3.85 -16.29 10.40
CA THR A 106 -4.02 -17.74 10.22
C THR A 106 -3.24 -18.56 11.24
N TYR A 107 -2.11 -18.05 11.75
CA TYR A 107 -1.35 -18.69 12.81
C TYR A 107 -2.05 -18.56 14.17
N ASP A 108 -2.32 -17.31 14.58
CA ASP A 108 -3.07 -16.95 15.77
C ASP A 108 -3.61 -15.50 15.62
N ARG A 109 -4.91 -15.39 15.38
CA ARG A 109 -5.57 -14.11 15.17
C ARG A 109 -5.52 -13.17 16.39
N GLU A 110 -5.42 -13.69 17.61
CA GLU A 110 -5.39 -12.86 18.83
C GLU A 110 -4.18 -11.92 18.86
N LEU A 111 -3.15 -12.20 18.06
CA LEU A 111 -1.92 -11.40 17.99
C LEU A 111 -2.06 -10.11 17.17
N VAL A 112 -3.10 -9.99 16.33
CA VAL A 112 -3.30 -8.83 15.43
C VAL A 112 -4.76 -8.39 15.28
N TYR A 113 -5.71 -9.30 15.41
CA TYR A 113 -7.15 -9.06 15.22
C TYR A 113 -7.96 -10.04 16.09
N PRO A 114 -8.05 -9.77 17.41
CA PRO A 114 -8.69 -10.65 18.37
C PRO A 114 -10.18 -10.83 18.07
N VAL A 115 -10.78 -11.91 18.58
CA VAL A 115 -12.21 -12.22 18.37
C VAL A 115 -13.12 -11.07 18.83
N SER A 116 -12.71 -10.31 19.85
CA SER A 116 -13.46 -9.12 20.32
C SER A 116 -13.64 -8.06 19.23
N MET A 117 -12.81 -8.05 18.18
CA MET A 117 -12.95 -7.14 17.05
C MET A 117 -14.07 -7.52 16.08
N ASP A 118 -14.56 -8.77 16.08
CA ASP A 118 -15.59 -9.21 15.12
C ASP A 118 -16.92 -8.49 15.34
N ASP A 119 -17.24 -8.17 16.60
CA ASP A 119 -18.43 -7.40 16.95
C ASP A 119 -18.32 -5.92 16.53
N PHE A 120 -17.08 -5.39 16.55
CA PHE A 120 -16.82 -4.00 16.18
C PHE A 120 -16.61 -3.84 14.68
N PHE A 121 -15.97 -4.78 14.01
CA PHE A 121 -15.69 -4.73 12.59
C PHE A 121 -16.26 -5.98 11.92
N PRO A 122 -17.33 -5.85 11.11
CA PRO A 122 -17.91 -7.01 10.45
C PRO A 122 -16.92 -7.66 9.48
N PRO A 123 -17.07 -8.96 9.15
CA PRO A 123 -16.11 -9.70 8.32
C PRO A 123 -15.77 -9.04 6.98
N TRP A 124 -16.74 -8.39 6.33
CA TRP A 124 -16.50 -7.69 5.08
C TRP A 124 -15.49 -6.55 5.24
N MET A 125 -15.48 -5.88 6.39
CA MET A 125 -14.55 -4.78 6.66
C MET A 125 -13.16 -5.33 6.89
N ASN A 126 -13.02 -6.46 7.58
CA ASN A 126 -11.73 -7.14 7.69
C ASN A 126 -11.13 -7.46 6.30
N HIS A 127 -11.93 -8.03 5.39
CA HIS A 127 -11.49 -8.29 4.01
C HIS A 127 -11.23 -7.01 3.22
N ALA A 128 -12.02 -5.95 3.42
CA ALA A 128 -11.78 -4.65 2.80
C ALA A 128 -10.42 -4.07 3.20
N MET A 129 -10.05 -4.21 4.47
CA MET A 129 -8.81 -3.70 5.04
C MET A 129 -7.57 -4.53 4.65
N HIS A 130 -7.71 -5.85 4.54
CA HIS A 130 -6.56 -6.76 4.46
C HIS A 130 -6.52 -7.67 3.23
N THR A 131 -7.63 -7.92 2.53
CA THR A 131 -7.65 -8.75 1.32
C THR A 131 -7.70 -7.91 0.07
N LEU A 132 -8.64 -6.96 -0.01
CA LEU A 132 -8.92 -6.22 -1.24
C LEU A 132 -7.81 -5.24 -1.64
N VAL A 133 -6.88 -4.93 -0.73
CA VAL A 133 -5.66 -4.19 -1.04
C VAL A 133 -4.85 -4.87 -2.16
N LEU A 134 -4.71 -6.21 -2.12
CA LEU A 134 -3.94 -6.98 -3.09
C LEU A 134 -4.45 -6.83 -4.54
N PRO A 135 -5.72 -7.12 -4.87
CA PRO A 135 -6.21 -6.98 -6.24
C PRO A 135 -6.17 -5.55 -6.75
N PHE A 136 -6.33 -4.52 -5.91
CA PHE A 136 -6.13 -3.13 -6.34
C PHE A 136 -4.67 -2.84 -6.71
N LEU A 137 -3.70 -3.30 -5.92
CA LEU A 137 -2.28 -3.10 -6.21
C LEU A 137 -1.82 -3.87 -7.46
N LEU A 138 -2.25 -5.13 -7.61
CA LEU A 138 -1.96 -5.91 -8.81
C LEU A 138 -2.66 -5.33 -10.04
N GLY A 139 -3.90 -4.87 -9.88
CA GLY A 139 -4.63 -4.13 -10.90
C GLY A 139 -3.82 -2.92 -11.37
N GLU A 140 -3.35 -2.09 -10.45
CA GLU A 140 -2.54 -0.91 -10.79
C GLU A 140 -1.32 -1.25 -11.64
N ILE A 141 -0.52 -2.26 -11.24
CA ILE A 141 0.65 -2.72 -12.01
C ILE A 141 0.28 -3.12 -13.44
N LEU A 142 -0.87 -3.78 -13.62
CA LEU A 142 -1.29 -4.30 -14.93
C LEU A 142 -1.78 -3.19 -15.88
N ILE A 143 -2.30 -2.10 -15.33
CA ILE A 143 -2.97 -1.05 -16.11
C ILE A 143 -2.09 0.17 -16.36
N GLN A 144 -1.15 0.45 -15.45
CA GLN A 144 -0.32 1.66 -15.49
C GLN A 144 1.17 1.37 -15.29
N PRO A 145 2.05 1.83 -16.20
CA PRO A 145 3.49 1.75 -15.99
C PRO A 145 3.96 2.78 -14.98
N HIS A 146 4.77 2.36 -14.01
CA HIS A 146 5.38 3.25 -13.03
C HIS A 146 6.89 3.36 -13.20
N LYS A 147 7.43 4.56 -12.91
CA LYS A 147 8.88 4.81 -12.87
C LYS A 147 9.40 4.67 -11.45
N TYR A 148 10.24 3.67 -11.23
CA TYR A 148 10.92 3.46 -9.96
C TYR A 148 12.10 4.43 -9.82
N PRO A 149 12.35 4.99 -8.63
CA PRO A 149 13.58 5.72 -8.35
C PRO A 149 14.77 4.74 -8.30
N LYS A 150 15.98 5.29 -8.13
CA LYS A 150 17.15 4.45 -7.78
C LYS A 150 16.79 3.64 -6.53
N THR A 151 16.97 2.31 -6.57
CA THR A 151 16.58 1.38 -5.50
C THR A 151 17.01 1.85 -4.12
N LYS A 152 18.26 2.30 -3.97
CA LYS A 152 18.77 2.83 -2.69
C LYS A 152 17.96 4.02 -2.15
N ASN A 153 17.44 4.89 -3.01
CA ASN A 153 16.64 6.04 -2.59
C ASN A 153 15.24 5.60 -2.15
N GLY A 154 14.62 4.67 -2.89
CA GLY A 154 13.33 4.09 -2.51
C GLY A 154 13.41 3.34 -1.18
N LEU A 155 14.43 2.50 -1.00
CA LEU A 155 14.67 1.77 0.24
C LEU A 155 15.04 2.69 1.41
N ALA A 156 15.80 3.77 1.17
CA ALA A 156 16.08 4.76 2.21
C ALA A 156 14.79 5.46 2.68
N ALA A 157 13.91 5.85 1.75
CA ALA A 157 12.62 6.46 2.10
C ALA A 157 11.72 5.49 2.88
N LEU A 158 11.64 4.23 2.45
CA LEU A 158 10.94 3.16 3.18
C LEU A 158 11.52 2.95 4.58
N GLY A 159 12.85 2.95 4.71
CA GLY A 159 13.52 2.81 6.00
C GLY A 159 13.19 3.96 6.95
N ILE A 160 13.20 5.20 6.47
CA ILE A 160 12.83 6.38 7.27
C ILE A 160 11.38 6.25 7.77
N VAL A 161 10.43 5.91 6.88
CA VAL A 161 9.03 5.73 7.27
C VAL A 161 8.85 4.55 8.24
N GLY A 162 9.57 3.44 8.01
CA GLY A 162 9.55 2.28 8.89
C GLY A 162 10.06 2.61 10.30
N ILE A 163 11.17 3.34 10.40
CA ILE A 163 11.73 3.80 11.70
C ILE A 163 10.76 4.77 12.38
N ALA A 164 10.15 5.70 11.64
CA ALA A 164 9.17 6.64 12.18
C ALA A 164 7.95 5.89 12.75
N TYR A 165 7.43 4.90 12.03
CA TYR A 165 6.31 4.09 12.49
C TYR A 165 6.69 3.22 13.70
N LEU A 166 7.86 2.57 13.70
CA LEU A 166 8.32 1.82 14.87
C LEU A 166 8.45 2.74 16.10
N SER A 167 9.02 3.93 15.91
CA SER A 167 9.15 4.93 16.97
C SER A 167 7.80 5.32 17.54
N TRP A 168 6.79 5.46 16.68
CA TRP A 168 5.42 5.74 17.09
C TRP A 168 4.79 4.60 17.90
N VAL A 169 4.96 3.35 17.46
CA VAL A 169 4.46 2.16 18.19
C VAL A 169 5.14 2.02 19.55
N VAL A 170 6.46 2.22 19.62
CA VAL A 170 7.22 2.21 20.88
C VAL A 170 6.78 3.34 21.78
N TRP A 171 6.58 4.54 21.25
CA TRP A 171 6.08 5.68 22.02
C TRP A 171 4.73 5.39 22.66
N ILE A 172 3.78 4.80 21.92
CA ILE A 172 2.48 4.40 22.47
C ILE A 172 2.64 3.43 23.64
N TYR A 173 3.52 2.43 23.51
CA TYR A 173 3.80 1.50 24.60
C TYR A 173 4.39 2.22 25.81
N LEU A 174 5.32 3.15 25.63
CA LEU A 174 5.86 3.95 26.73
C LEU A 174 4.82 4.84 27.40
N ALA A 175 3.85 5.37 26.63
CA ALA A 175 2.81 6.26 27.13
C ALA A 175 1.69 5.55 27.89
N VAL A 176 1.31 4.33 27.49
CA VAL A 176 0.11 3.64 27.99
C VAL A 176 0.41 2.27 28.61
N GLY A 177 1.60 1.71 28.40
CA GLY A 177 2.00 0.39 28.89
C GLY A 177 1.41 -0.79 28.10
N ILE A 178 0.71 -0.53 26.99
CA ILE A 178 0.05 -1.55 26.16
C ILE A 178 0.62 -1.48 24.74
N TRP A 179 1.01 -2.63 24.18
CA TRP A 179 1.48 -2.71 22.81
C TRP A 179 0.33 -2.53 21.81
N VAL A 180 0.60 -1.84 20.70
CA VAL A 180 -0.36 -1.69 19.59
C VAL A 180 -0.78 -3.05 19.02
N TYR A 181 0.20 -3.97 18.92
CA TYR A 181 -0.01 -5.36 18.50
C TYR A 181 0.39 -6.28 19.64
N PRO A 182 -0.51 -7.15 20.16
CA PRO A 182 -0.18 -8.10 21.21
C PRO A 182 1.07 -8.95 20.92
N LEU A 183 1.33 -9.28 19.64
CA LEU A 183 2.56 -9.94 19.18
C LEU A 183 3.85 -9.32 19.75
N LEU A 184 3.93 -7.99 19.86
CA LEU A 184 5.14 -7.30 20.32
C LEU A 184 5.45 -7.57 21.79
N GLY A 185 4.43 -7.87 22.60
CA GLY A 185 4.58 -8.22 24.00
C GLY A 185 5.25 -9.58 24.23
N LEU A 186 5.37 -10.41 23.20
CA LEU A 186 6.04 -11.71 23.26
C LEU A 186 7.56 -11.62 23.15
N PHE A 187 8.10 -10.45 22.78
CA PHE A 187 9.52 -10.28 22.49
C PHE A 187 10.22 -9.40 23.53
N SER A 188 11.48 -9.74 23.82
CA SER A 188 12.41 -8.85 24.50
C SER A 188 12.84 -7.70 23.58
N THR A 189 13.50 -6.67 24.11
CA THR A 189 13.99 -5.54 23.30
C THR A 189 14.87 -5.98 22.10
N PRO A 190 15.85 -6.90 22.26
CA PRO A 190 16.57 -7.45 21.10
C PRO A 190 15.66 -8.22 20.14
N GLY A 191 14.63 -8.91 20.66
CA GLY A 191 13.63 -9.60 19.84
C GLY A 191 12.80 -8.64 18.99
N ILE A 192 12.38 -7.50 19.53
CA ILE A 192 11.66 -6.45 18.78
C ILE A 192 12.56 -5.86 17.69
N ALA A 193 13.84 -5.62 17.99
CA ALA A 193 14.81 -5.17 16.99
C ALA A 193 15.00 -6.19 15.87
N GLY A 194 15.09 -7.49 16.21
CA GLY A 194 15.14 -8.58 15.24
C GLY A 194 13.87 -8.66 14.38
N LEU A 195 12.70 -8.57 15.00
CA LEU A 195 11.40 -8.56 14.29
C LEU A 195 11.32 -7.38 13.31
N PHE A 196 11.74 -6.19 13.72
CA PHE A 196 11.78 -5.03 12.84
C PHE A 196 12.73 -5.25 11.65
N PHE A 197 13.93 -5.79 11.89
CA PHE A 197 14.87 -6.13 10.82
C PHE A 197 14.29 -7.16 9.83
N CYS A 198 13.65 -8.21 10.33
CA CYS A 198 12.97 -9.20 9.49
C CYS A 198 11.86 -8.56 8.65
N ASN A 199 11.02 -7.73 9.25
CA ASN A 199 9.95 -7.01 8.54
C ASN A 199 10.50 -6.07 7.47
N MET A 200 11.55 -5.31 7.76
CA MET A 200 12.21 -4.44 6.78
C MET A 200 12.86 -5.24 5.63
N THR A 201 13.35 -6.44 5.90
CA THR A 201 13.81 -7.37 4.86
C THR A 201 12.65 -7.77 3.94
N ILE A 202 11.50 -8.16 4.50
CA ILE A 202 10.30 -8.51 3.71
C ILE A 202 9.83 -7.32 2.87
N VAL A 203 9.72 -6.12 3.46
CA VAL A 203 9.35 -4.90 2.74
C VAL A 203 10.32 -4.60 1.59
N THR A 204 11.62 -4.82 1.79
CA THR A 204 12.64 -4.68 0.74
C THR A 204 12.40 -5.66 -0.40
N LEU A 205 12.13 -6.94 -0.10
CA LEU A 205 11.81 -7.95 -1.12
C LEU A 205 10.53 -7.58 -1.89
N LEU A 206 9.51 -7.04 -1.22
CA LEU A 206 8.27 -6.59 -1.85
C LEU A 206 8.46 -5.37 -2.73
N TYR A 207 9.33 -4.42 -2.35
CA TYR A 207 9.73 -3.32 -3.22
C TYR A 207 10.37 -3.84 -4.50
N LEU A 208 11.33 -4.76 -4.37
CA LEU A 208 12.02 -5.38 -5.52
C LEU A 208 11.05 -6.17 -6.39
N LEU A 209 10.14 -6.93 -5.79
CA LEU A 209 9.08 -7.65 -6.49
C LEU A 209 8.22 -6.69 -7.32
N GLY A 210 7.78 -5.58 -6.74
CA GLY A 210 7.01 -4.57 -7.46
C GLY A 210 7.76 -4.01 -8.66
N GLN A 211 9.05 -3.70 -8.48
CA GLN A 211 9.92 -3.24 -9.56
C GLN A 211 10.00 -4.29 -10.68
N THR A 212 10.27 -5.55 -10.34
CA THR A 212 10.38 -6.66 -11.31
C THR A 212 9.05 -6.89 -12.04
N LEU A 213 7.92 -6.90 -11.33
CA LEU A 213 6.60 -7.10 -11.95
C LEU A 213 6.29 -5.96 -12.94
N ASN A 214 6.55 -4.71 -12.56
CA ASN A 214 6.36 -3.56 -13.44
C ASN A 214 7.25 -3.65 -14.69
N GLU A 215 8.53 -4.03 -14.54
CA GLU A 215 9.45 -4.25 -15.65
C GLU A 215 9.02 -5.41 -16.57
N GLN A 216 8.51 -6.51 -16.01
CA GLN A 216 8.02 -7.64 -16.80
C GLN A 216 6.78 -7.29 -17.62
N VAL A 217 5.81 -6.60 -17.02
CA VAL A 217 4.56 -6.21 -17.70
C VAL A 217 4.80 -5.17 -18.80
N TRP A 218 5.66 -4.18 -18.54
CA TRP A 218 5.81 -3.01 -19.41
C TRP A 218 7.11 -2.98 -20.23
N GLY A 219 8.20 -3.57 -19.73
CA GLY A 219 9.47 -3.70 -20.45
C GLY A 219 9.35 -4.61 -21.67
N TYR A 220 8.61 -5.72 -21.55
CA TYR A 220 8.30 -6.61 -22.67
C TYR A 220 7.53 -5.89 -23.80
N ARG A 221 6.59 -4.99 -23.44
CA ARG A 221 5.79 -4.21 -24.40
C ARG A 221 6.63 -3.18 -25.16
N ALA A 222 7.65 -2.59 -24.52
CA ALA A 222 8.59 -1.67 -25.19
C ALA A 222 9.47 -2.36 -26.24
N VAL A 223 9.91 -3.59 -25.97
CA VAL A 223 10.73 -4.39 -26.92
C VAL A 223 9.89 -4.88 -28.12
N ASN A 224 8.63 -5.28 -27.89
CA ASN A 224 7.77 -5.76 -28.97
C ASN A 224 7.20 -4.65 -29.87
N SER A 225 6.95 -3.46 -29.32
CA SER A 225 6.53 -2.30 -30.11
C SER A 225 7.64 -1.78 -31.03
N THR A 226 8.91 -1.85 -30.60
CA THR A 226 10.07 -1.50 -31.43
C THR A 226 10.33 -2.54 -32.53
N SER A 227 10.20 -3.83 -32.22
CA SER A 227 10.28 -4.95 -33.19
C SER A 227 9.22 -4.87 -34.31
N SER A 228 7.97 -4.56 -33.96
CA SER A 228 6.87 -4.43 -34.93
C SER A 228 6.96 -3.16 -35.80
N SER A 229 7.44 -2.04 -35.26
CA SER A 229 7.73 -0.82 -36.02
C SER A 229 8.88 -1.00 -37.02
N GLY A 230 9.92 -1.77 -36.64
CA GLY A 230 11.02 -2.15 -37.53
C GLY A 230 10.57 -3.00 -38.72
N LYS A 231 9.70 -4.00 -38.49
CA LYS A 231 9.13 -4.85 -39.55
C LYS A 231 8.15 -4.12 -40.49
N ARG A 232 7.53 -3.03 -40.03
CA ARG A 232 6.61 -2.23 -40.87
C ARG A 232 7.36 -1.30 -41.82
N LYS A 233 8.55 -0.82 -41.44
CA LYS A 233 9.42 -0.01 -42.31
C LYS A 233 10.05 -0.81 -43.45
N THR A 234 10.34 -2.11 -43.25
CA THR A 234 10.90 -2.96 -44.30
C THR A 234 9.87 -3.42 -45.34
N ARG A 235 8.57 -3.32 -45.07
CA ARG A 235 7.49 -3.80 -45.97
C ARG A 235 6.88 -2.72 -46.86
N VAL A 236 7.34 -1.48 -46.77
CA VAL A 236 6.86 -0.34 -47.56
C VAL A 236 7.96 0.12 -48.55
N ALA A 237 9.07 -0.61 -48.62
CA ALA A 237 10.22 -0.31 -49.47
C ALA A 237 10.34 -1.26 -50.69
N ASP A 238 9.33 -2.10 -50.94
CA ASP A 238 9.25 -3.01 -52.10
C ASP A 238 8.10 -2.61 -53.03
#